data_AF-A0A0D0CMG3-F1
#
_entry.id   AF-A0A0D0CMG3-F1
#
_cell.length_a   1.000
_cell.length_b   1.000
_cell.length_c   1.000
_cell.angle_alpha   90.00
_cell.angle_beta   90.00
_cell.angle_gamma   90.00
#
_symmetry.space_group_name_H-M   'P 1'
#
loop_
_entity.id
_entity.type
_entity.pdbx_description
1 polymer ?
#
loop_
_entity_poly.entity_id
_entity_poly.type
_entity_poly.pdbx_seq_one_letter_code
_entity_poly.pdbx_strand_id
1 'polypeptide(L)' 'YLIPKFYLPTHIAPCPWLFSFNWTKGVSCTDGEAPEQGWANINLITSSTKEMGPGHWHDMIDDHFSDWNWKKVIAL' A
#
# COMPACT_ATOMS: atom_id res chain seq x y z
N TYR A 1 -4.98 16.12 5.00
CA TYR A 1 -5.00 14.66 4.87
C TYR A 1 -5.69 14.33 3.54
N LEU A 2 -5.24 13.34 2.78
CA LEU A 2 -5.85 12.92 1.50
C LEU A 2 -6.34 11.47 1.62
N ILE A 3 -7.32 11.09 0.81
CA ILE A 3 -7.89 9.72 0.81
C ILE A 3 -7.48 9.03 -0.50
N PRO A 4 -6.83 7.85 -0.45
CA PRO A 4 -6.44 7.11 -1.65
C PRO A 4 -7.62 6.89 -2.58
N LYS A 5 -7.35 6.90 -3.89
CA LYS A 5 -8.40 6.96 -4.91
C LYS A 5 -9.34 5.76 -4.85
N PHE A 6 -8.85 4.56 -4.57
CA PHE A 6 -9.69 3.37 -4.39
C PHE A 6 -10.69 3.49 -3.23
N TYR A 7 -10.32 4.16 -2.14
CA TYR A 7 -11.17 4.34 -0.95
C TYR A 7 -12.04 5.60 -0.99
N LEU A 8 -11.74 6.54 -1.90
CA LEU A 8 -12.49 7.80 -2.00
C LEU A 8 -14.01 7.61 -2.25
N PRO A 9 -14.46 6.65 -3.09
CA PRO A 9 -15.89 6.40 -3.31
C PRO A 9 -16.61 5.78 -2.10
N THR A 10 -15.89 5.12 -1.19
CA THR A 10 -16.50 4.49 0.00
C THR A 10 -16.72 5.48 1.14
N HIS A 11 -16.26 6.72 0.97
CA HIS A 11 -16.43 7.78 1.97
C HIS A 11 -17.73 8.58 1.80
N ILE A 12 -18.06 9.36 2.82
CA ILE A 12 -19.22 10.26 2.81
C ILE A 12 -19.14 11.32 1.68
N ALA A 13 -20.29 11.81 1.24
CA ALA A 13 -20.44 12.72 0.09
C ALA A 13 -19.50 13.95 0.01
N PRO A 14 -19.08 14.62 1.10
CA PRO A 14 -18.13 15.74 1.00
C PRO A 14 -16.69 15.31 0.71
N CYS A 15 -16.30 14.06 0.98
CA CYS A 15 -14.90 13.62 0.91
C CYS A 15 -14.28 13.66 -0.50
N PRO A 16 -14.98 13.28 -1.59
CA PRO A 16 -14.43 13.39 -2.95
C PRO A 16 -13.99 14.79 -3.36
N TRP A 17 -14.56 15.84 -2.75
CA TRP A 17 -14.20 17.22 -3.04
C TRP A 17 -13.08 17.72 -2.13
N LEU A 18 -13.10 17.34 -0.85
CA LEU A 18 -12.18 17.85 0.16
C LEU A 18 -10.85 17.10 0.19
N PHE A 19 -10.83 15.81 -0.17
CA PHE A 19 -9.69 14.92 0.08
C PHE A 19 -9.17 14.21 -1.17
N SER A 20 -9.67 14.61 -2.35
CA SER A 20 -9.20 14.05 -3.61
C SER A 20 -7.84 14.61 -4.00
N PHE A 21 -6.97 13.71 -4.44
CA PHE A 21 -5.69 14.03 -5.08
C PHE A 21 -5.86 14.93 -6.31
N ASN A 22 -6.97 14.79 -7.04
CA ASN A 22 -7.23 15.55 -8.27
C ASN A 22 -7.47 17.04 -8.00
N TRP A 23 -7.98 17.39 -6.81
CA TRP A 23 -8.27 18.77 -6.41
C TRP A 23 -7.18 19.37 -5.52
N THR A 24 -6.12 18.62 -5.24
CA THR A 24 -5.05 19.05 -4.34
C THR A 24 -3.83 19.50 -5.15
N LYS A 25 -3.32 20.70 -4.84
CA LYS A 25 -2.15 21.25 -5.54
C LYS A 25 -0.88 20.51 -5.11
N GLY A 26 -0.05 20.15 -6.09
CA GLY A 26 1.31 19.61 -5.85
C GLY A 26 1.38 18.09 -5.69
N VAL A 27 0.28 17.35 -5.83
CA VAL A 27 0.27 15.88 -5.62
C VAL A 27 0.48 15.07 -6.90
N SER A 28 0.62 15.74 -8.06
CA SER A 28 0.75 15.11 -9.39
C SER A 28 -0.37 14.09 -9.69
N CYS A 29 -0.22 13.27 -10.73
CA CYS A 29 -1.14 12.17 -11.01
C CYS A 29 -0.78 10.93 -10.19
N THR A 30 -1.06 10.96 -8.88
CA THR A 30 -0.91 9.79 -8.00
C THR A 30 -2.27 9.27 -7.53
N ASP A 31 -2.34 7.98 -7.20
CA ASP A 31 -3.51 7.31 -6.62
C ASP A 31 -3.47 7.24 -5.09
N GLY A 32 -2.28 7.40 -4.49
CA GLY A 32 -2.06 7.24 -3.06
C GLY A 32 -2.08 5.78 -2.59
N GLU A 33 -1.94 4.81 -3.50
CA GLU A 33 -2.08 3.36 -3.23
C GLU A 33 -0.73 2.62 -3.18
N ALA A 34 0.38 3.36 -3.16
CA ALA A 34 1.73 2.79 -3.11
C ALA A 34 1.98 1.82 -1.92
N PRO A 35 1.37 2.02 -0.72
CA PRO A 35 1.42 1.04 0.36
C PRO A 35 0.71 -0.28 0.01
N GLU A 36 -0.46 -0.21 -0.63
CA GLU A 36 -1.33 -1.35 -0.95
C GLU A 36 -0.88 -2.11 -2.21
N GLN A 37 -0.23 -1.43 -3.17
CA GLN A 37 0.30 -2.06 -4.38
C GLN A 37 1.29 -3.21 -4.09
N GLY A 38 1.99 -3.16 -2.95
CA GLY A 38 2.89 -4.23 -2.52
C GLY A 38 2.20 -5.53 -2.13
N TRP A 39 0.90 -5.50 -1.83
CA TRP A 39 0.16 -6.69 -1.39
C TRP A 39 0.11 -7.77 -2.47
N ALA A 40 0.11 -7.40 -3.76
CA ALA A 40 0.16 -8.38 -4.85
C ALA A 40 1.40 -9.30 -4.76
N ASN A 41 2.56 -8.74 -4.36
CA ASN A 41 3.79 -9.50 -4.21
C ASN A 41 3.80 -10.33 -2.92
N ILE A 42 3.21 -9.80 -1.85
CA ILE A 42 3.16 -10.48 -0.55
C ILE A 42 2.15 -11.63 -0.56
N ASN A 43 1.08 -11.54 -1.35
CA ASN A 43 0.12 -12.63 -1.48
C ASN A 43 0.78 -13.94 -1.95
N LEU A 44 1.88 -13.88 -2.72
CA LEU A 44 2.61 -15.07 -3.16
C LEU A 44 3.29 -15.83 -2.01
N ILE A 45 3.80 -15.11 -1.00
CA ILE A 45 4.50 -15.70 0.15
C ILE A 45 3.55 -16.21 1.24
N THR A 46 2.25 -15.90 1.13
CA THR A 46 1.26 -16.37 2.11
C THR A 46 1.20 -17.89 2.19
N SER A 47 1.51 -18.59 1.09
CA SER A 47 1.51 -20.06 1.03
C SER A 47 2.71 -20.70 1.73
N SER A 48 3.90 -20.10 1.62
CA SER A 48 5.13 -20.59 2.26
C SER A 48 5.19 -20.26 3.74
N THR A 49 4.47 -19.22 4.18
CA THR A 49 4.45 -18.76 5.56
C THR A 49 3.41 -19.46 6.44
N LYS A 50 2.52 -20.30 5.88
CA LYS A 50 1.38 -20.90 6.61
C LYS A 50 1.79 -21.78 7.79
N GLU A 51 2.88 -22.53 7.63
CA GLU A 51 3.36 -23.48 8.64
C GLU A 51 4.35 -22.83 9.63
N MET A 52 4.65 -21.54 9.47
CA MET A 52 5.58 -20.82 10.34
C MET A 52 4.94 -20.50 11.69
N GLY A 53 5.74 -20.54 12.75
CA GLY A 53 5.32 -20.01 14.04
C GLY A 53 5.05 -18.49 13.97
N PRO A 54 4.24 -17.93 14.87
CA PRO A 54 3.75 -16.55 14.77
C PRO A 54 4.85 -15.48 14.75
N GLY A 55 5.98 -15.71 15.45
CA GLY A 55 7.13 -14.80 15.40
C GLY A 55 7.82 -14.84 14.05
N HIS A 56 8.22 -16.03 13.59
CA HIS A 56 8.86 -16.20 12.27
C HIS A 56 7.98 -15.73 11.11
N TRP A 57 6.66 -15.93 11.22
CA TRP A 57 5.68 -15.43 10.26
C TRP A 57 5.74 -13.90 10.15
N HIS A 58 5.73 -13.20 11.29
CA HIS A 58 5.85 -11.74 11.32
C HIS A 58 7.19 -11.26 10.76
N ASP A 59 8.30 -11.85 11.20
CA ASP A 59 9.63 -11.46 10.75
C ASP A 59 9.78 -11.64 9.23
N MET A 60 9.25 -12.74 8.68
CA MET A 60 9.29 -12.99 7.24
C MET A 60 8.46 -11.97 6.46
N ILE A 61 7.27 -11.60 6.94
CA ILE A 61 6.44 -10.59 6.28
C ILE A 61 7.13 -9.21 6.30
N ASP A 62 7.71 -8.83 7.43
CA ASP A 62 8.44 -7.55 7.57
C ASP A 62 9.63 -7.48 6.59
N ASP A 63 10.40 -8.56 6.48
CA ASP A 63 11.53 -8.65 5.54
C ASP A 63 11.09 -8.43 4.08
N HIS A 64 9.96 -9.02 3.67
CA HIS A 64 9.44 -8.84 2.31
C HIS A 64 8.90 -7.42 2.06
N PHE A 65 8.27 -6.79 3.06
CA PHE A 65 7.90 -5.38 2.96
C PHE A 65 9.13 -4.49 2.87
N SER A 66 10.19 -4.82 3.60
CA SER A 66 11.46 -4.09 3.58
C SER A 66 12.15 -4.20 2.22
N ASP A 67 12.23 -5.41 1.64
CA ASP A 67 12.73 -5.63 0.28
C ASP A 67 11.90 -4.88 -0.77
N TRP A 68 10.56 -4.88 -0.64
CA TRP A 68 9.69 -4.12 -1.54
C TRP A 68 9.95 -2.61 -1.46
N ASN A 69 10.16 -2.07 -0.26
CA ASN A 69 10.53 -0.66 -0.08
C ASN A 69 11.92 -0.38 -0.64
N TRP A 70 12.87 -1.28 -0.45
CA TRP A 70 14.22 -1.15 -0.98
C TRP A 70 14.22 -1.09 -2.50
N LYS A 71 13.49 -1.97 -3.19
CA LYS A 71 13.34 -1.96 -4.66
C LYS A 71 12.85 -0.60 -5.17
N LYS A 72 11.89 0.03 -4.51
CA LYS A 72 11.44 1.39 -4.85
C LYS A 72 12.56 2.43 -4.71
N VAL A 73 13.40 2.33 -3.67
CA VAL A 73 14.53 3.25 -3.45
C VAL A 73 15.57 3.14 -4.57
N ILE A 74 15.83 1.93 -5.04
CA ILE A 74 16.80 1.68 -6.12
C ILE A 74 16.18 1.68 -7.53
N ALA A 75 14.90 2.03 -7.64
CA ALA A 75 14.13 2.06 -8.89
C ALA A 75 14.10 0.70 -9.65
N LEU A 76 13.87 -0.39 -8.92
CA LEU A 76 13.58 -1.74 -9.43
C LEU A 76 12.10 -2.12 -9.31
#